data_AF-A0A936SGI7-F1
#
_entry.id   AF-A0A936SGI7-F1
#
_cell.length_a   1.000
_cell.length_b   1.000
_cell.length_c   1.000
_cell.angle_alpha   90.00
_cell.angle_beta   90.00
_cell.angle_gamma   90.00
#
_symmetry.space_group_name_H-M   'P 1'
#
loop_
_entity.id
_entity.type
_entity.pdbx_description
1 polymer ?
#
loop_
_entity_poly.entity_id
_entity_poly.type
_entity_poly.pdbx_seq_one_letter_code
_entity_poly.pdbx_strand_id
1 'polypeptide(L)'
;MKNLSDLGDIFGSKDISSKLISDLTTRINTMQTTAGDTRTRVFVQISKEPLFTIGNQSFLTTALGKAAAESVTRQVETAYPKLSKETALALDPEAIILSDSEDNREPNEVFKNSPAVKNGRVYKGKCRSAVAAGA
;
A
#
# COMPACT_ATOMS: atom_id res chain seq x y z
N MET A 1 -14.68 -16.44 3.85
CA MET A 1 -14.64 -15.00 3.51
C MET A 1 -15.33 -14.85 2.17
N LYS A 2 -16.41 -14.06 2.06
CA LYS A 2 -17.14 -13.91 0.80
C LYS A 2 -16.40 -12.95 -0.12
N ASN A 3 -16.16 -13.31 -1.36
CA ASN A 3 -15.52 -12.48 -2.37
C ASN A 3 -16.56 -11.93 -3.36
N LEU A 4 -16.10 -11.16 -4.35
CA LEU A 4 -16.99 -10.48 -5.30
C LEU A 4 -17.85 -11.45 -6.15
N SER A 5 -17.36 -12.67 -6.40
CA SER A 5 -18.14 -13.71 -7.09
C SER A 5 -19.32 -14.17 -6.23
N ASP A 6 -19.07 -14.42 -4.94
CA ASP A 6 -20.11 -14.85 -4.00
C ASP A 6 -21.23 -13.81 -3.87
N LEU A 7 -20.89 -12.52 -3.95
CA LEU A 7 -21.88 -11.45 -3.97
C LEU A 7 -22.74 -11.49 -5.25
N GLY A 8 -22.12 -11.73 -6.41
CA GLY A 8 -22.85 -11.90 -7.67
C GLY A 8 -23.82 -13.07 -7.63
N ASP A 9 -23.43 -14.19 -7.00
CA ASP A 9 -24.29 -15.35 -6.82
C ASP A 9 -25.49 -15.04 -5.89
N ILE A 10 -25.24 -14.37 -4.76
CA ILE A 10 -26.29 -14.03 -3.78
C ILE A 10 -27.32 -13.07 -4.35
N PHE A 11 -26.87 -12.07 -5.12
CA PHE A 11 -27.75 -11.01 -5.63
C PHE A 11 -28.25 -11.28 -7.07
N GLY A 12 -27.98 -12.46 -7.65
CA GLY A 12 -28.39 -12.79 -9.01
C GLY A 12 -27.76 -11.89 -10.09
N SER A 13 -26.58 -11.33 -9.82
CA SER A 13 -25.89 -10.33 -10.65
C SER A 13 -24.55 -10.84 -11.19
N LYS A 14 -24.49 -12.14 -11.53
CA LYS A 14 -23.26 -12.82 -11.95
C LYS A 14 -22.56 -12.15 -13.13
N ASP A 15 -23.29 -11.70 -14.14
CA ASP A 15 -22.68 -11.05 -15.30
C ASP A 15 -21.93 -9.76 -14.93
N ILE A 16 -22.49 -8.99 -13.99
CA ILE A 16 -21.88 -7.75 -13.48
C ILE A 16 -20.62 -8.08 -12.67
N SER A 17 -20.70 -9.05 -11.76
CA SER A 17 -19.56 -9.44 -10.93
C SER A 17 -18.44 -10.06 -11.77
N SER A 18 -18.75 -10.93 -12.73
CA SER A 18 -17.77 -11.54 -13.64
C SER A 18 -17.05 -10.50 -14.48
N LYS A 19 -17.77 -9.53 -15.05
CA LYS A 19 -17.15 -8.43 -15.79
C LYS A 19 -16.20 -7.62 -14.92
N LEU A 20 -16.64 -7.22 -13.73
CA LEU A 20 -15.81 -6.45 -12.79
C LEU A 20 -14.57 -7.22 -12.33
N ILE A 21 -14.70 -8.53 -12.04
CA ILE A 21 -13.56 -9.39 -11.68
C ILE A 21 -12.56 -9.46 -12.83
N SER A 22 -13.04 -9.63 -14.07
CA SER A 22 -12.19 -9.68 -15.26
C SER A 22 -11.41 -8.37 -15.44
N ASP A 23 -12.10 -7.23 -15.33
CA ASP A 23 -11.49 -5.91 -15.47
C ASP A 23 -10.43 -5.65 -14.39
N LEU A 24 -10.71 -5.99 -13.12
CA LEU A 24 -9.78 -5.85 -12.02
C LEU A 24 -8.55 -6.76 -12.19
N THR A 25 -8.77 -8.01 -12.61
CA THR A 25 -7.70 -8.99 -12.83
C THR A 25 -6.78 -8.53 -13.97
N THR A 26 -7.36 -8.05 -15.06
CA THR A 26 -6.62 -7.50 -16.21
C THR A 26 -5.74 -6.32 -15.80
N ARG A 27 -6.28 -5.40 -14.99
CA ARG A 27 -5.52 -4.25 -14.49
C ARG A 27 -4.35 -4.68 -13.59
N ILE A 28 -4.55 -5.64 -12.70
CA ILE A 28 -3.49 -6.18 -11.84
C ILE A 28 -2.40 -6.84 -12.68
N ASN A 29 -2.77 -7.68 -13.65
CA ASN A 29 -1.82 -8.37 -14.52
C ASN A 29 -1.00 -7.39 -15.37
N THR A 30 -1.65 -6.36 -15.91
CA THR A 30 -0.96 -5.32 -16.70
C THR A 30 0.11 -4.62 -15.85
N MET A 31 -0.23 -4.24 -14.61
CA MET A 31 0.74 -3.61 -13.70
C MET A 31 1.94 -4.52 -13.40
N GLN A 32 1.70 -5.82 -13.22
CA GLN A 32 2.75 -6.81 -12.98
C GLN A 32 3.70 -6.95 -14.17
N THR A 33 3.19 -6.93 -15.40
CA THR A 33 4.03 -7.05 -16.61
C THR A 33 4.90 -5.83 -16.88
N THR A 34 4.50 -4.65 -16.40
CA THR A 34 5.27 -3.40 -16.57
C THR A 34 6.33 -3.17 -15.51
N ALA A 35 6.30 -3.95 -14.43
CA ALA A 35 7.21 -3.76 -13.32
C ALA A 35 8.55 -4.45 -13.62
N GLY A 36 9.66 -3.71 -13.55
CA GLY A 36 11.01 -4.25 -13.80
C GLY A 36 11.53 -5.16 -12.68
N ASP A 37 12.74 -5.70 -12.87
CA ASP A 37 13.35 -6.68 -11.95
C ASP A 37 13.81 -6.09 -10.61
N THR A 38 14.05 -4.78 -10.56
CA THR A 38 14.54 -4.11 -9.34
C THR A 38 13.41 -3.85 -8.36
N ARG A 39 13.44 -4.49 -7.20
CA ARG A 39 12.48 -4.25 -6.12
C ARG A 39 12.84 -3.00 -5.32
N THR A 40 12.04 -1.95 -5.45
CA THR A 40 12.19 -0.75 -4.62
C THR A 40 11.89 -1.10 -3.16
N ARG A 41 12.75 -0.69 -2.24
CA ARG A 41 12.56 -0.83 -0.79
C ARG A 41 11.63 0.27 -0.26
N VAL A 42 10.43 -0.11 0.15
CA VAL A 42 9.35 0.82 0.52
C VAL A 42 9.04 0.74 2.01
N PHE A 43 8.95 1.90 2.66
CA PHE A 43 8.34 2.03 3.98
C PHE A 43 6.91 2.57 3.85
N VAL A 44 5.94 1.93 4.51
CA VAL A 44 4.56 2.41 4.55
C VAL A 44 4.29 3.01 5.92
N GLN A 45 4.05 4.32 5.97
CA GLN A 45 3.70 5.03 7.20
C GLN A 45 2.19 5.07 7.34
N ILE A 46 1.66 4.39 8.35
CA ILE A 46 0.22 4.39 8.67
C ILE A 46 -0.15 5.58 9.56
N SER A 47 0.76 5.98 10.45
CA SER A 47 0.65 7.21 11.25
C SER A 47 2.03 7.75 11.58
N LYS A 48 2.14 9.08 11.74
CA LYS A 48 3.41 9.75 12.04
C LYS A 48 3.84 9.55 13.50
N GLU A 49 2.93 9.74 14.46
CA GLU A 49 3.20 9.61 15.90
C GLU A 49 1.92 9.13 16.62
N PRO A 50 1.93 7.95 17.27
CA PRO A 50 2.99 6.94 17.26
C PRO A 50 3.31 6.42 15.85
N LEU A 51 4.55 6.01 15.60
CA LEU A 51 4.96 5.51 14.28
C LEU A 51 4.42 4.10 14.03
N PHE A 52 3.28 4.00 13.34
CA PHE A 52 2.73 2.73 12.87
C PHE A 52 3.08 2.48 11.40
N THR A 53 3.26 1.21 11.07
CA THR A 53 3.58 0.74 9.72
C THR A 53 2.83 -0.56 9.41
N ILE A 54 3.24 -1.27 8.36
CA ILE A 54 2.71 -2.57 7.98
C ILE A 54 3.73 -3.67 8.33
N GLY A 55 3.25 -4.88 8.65
CA GLY A 55 4.08 -6.08 8.74
C GLY A 55 3.64 -7.16 7.75
N ASN A 56 4.14 -8.38 7.92
CA ASN A 56 4.00 -9.48 6.97
C ASN A 56 2.54 -9.97 6.80
N GLN A 57 1.74 -9.87 7.86
CA GLN A 57 0.31 -10.20 7.85
C GLN A 57 -0.56 -9.11 7.23
N SER A 58 0.00 -7.94 6.89
CA SER A 58 -0.76 -6.90 6.21
C SER A 58 -1.00 -7.25 4.76
N PHE A 59 -2.24 -7.06 4.31
CA PHE A 59 -2.58 -7.10 2.88
C PHE A 59 -1.70 -6.15 2.05
N LEU A 60 -1.34 -4.99 2.62
CA LEU A 60 -0.51 -3.99 1.93
C LEU A 60 0.89 -4.52 1.62
N THR A 61 1.46 -5.39 2.46
CA THR A 61 2.75 -6.04 2.19
C THR A 61 2.66 -6.96 0.97
N THR A 62 1.57 -7.71 0.84
CA THR A 62 1.30 -8.54 -0.34
C THR A 62 1.06 -7.68 -1.59
N ALA A 63 0.32 -6.58 -1.44
CA ALA A 63 0.04 -5.65 -2.54
C ALA A 63 1.32 -5.01 -3.09
N LEU A 64 2.24 -4.58 -2.21
CA LEU A 64 3.56 -4.08 -2.62
C LEU A 64 4.35 -5.14 -3.39
N GLY A 65 4.37 -6.38 -2.90
CA GLY A 65 5.04 -7.48 -3.59
C GLY A 65 4.53 -7.72 -5.01
N LYS A 66 3.22 -7.55 -5.25
CA LYS A 66 2.62 -7.62 -6.58
C LYS A 66 2.99 -6.42 -7.47
N ALA A 67 3.34 -5.28 -6.90
CA ALA A 67 3.78 -4.09 -7.61
C ALA A 67 5.31 -4.04 -7.84
N ALA A 68 6.01 -5.18 -7.68
CA ALA A 68 7.47 -5.29 -7.67
C ALA A 68 8.15 -4.33 -6.67
N ALA A 69 7.50 -4.06 -5.54
CA ALA A 69 8.08 -3.36 -4.41
C ALA A 69 8.27 -4.32 -3.23
N GLU A 70 9.20 -3.99 -2.34
CA GLU A 70 9.46 -4.76 -1.13
C GLU A 70 9.25 -3.89 0.10
N SER A 71 8.38 -4.32 1.00
CA SER A 71 8.25 -3.66 2.31
C SER A 71 9.50 -3.89 3.14
N VAL A 72 10.11 -2.82 3.63
CA VAL A 72 11.28 -2.90 4.53
C VAL A 72 10.96 -3.55 5.88
N THR A 73 9.68 -3.72 6.21
CA THR A 73 9.18 -4.34 7.44
C THR A 73 8.53 -5.71 7.20
N ARG A 74 8.77 -6.34 6.04
CA ARG A 74 8.20 -7.65 5.67
C ARG A 74 8.53 -8.79 6.65
N GLN A 75 9.53 -8.64 7.51
CA GLN A 75 9.87 -9.64 8.52
C GLN A 75 9.10 -9.48 9.84
N VAL A 76 8.40 -8.36 10.04
CA VAL A 76 7.63 -8.11 11.27
C VAL A 76 6.31 -8.86 11.19
N GLU A 77 6.00 -9.73 12.15
CA GLU A 77 4.85 -10.64 12.06
C GLU A 77 3.49 -9.94 12.15
N THR A 78 3.36 -8.96 13.05
CA THR A 78 2.09 -8.27 13.27
C THR A 78 1.67 -7.46 12.04
N ALA A 79 0.38 -7.46 11.69
CA ALA A 79 -0.10 -6.74 10.50
C ALA A 79 0.15 -5.22 10.54
N TYR A 80 -0.03 -4.56 11.68
CA TYR A 80 0.16 -3.11 11.84
C TYR A 80 0.97 -2.78 13.10
N PRO A 81 2.29 -3.03 13.10
CA PRO A 81 3.12 -2.85 14.27
C PRO A 81 3.42 -1.37 14.52
N LYS A 82 3.59 -1.02 15.80
CA LYS A 82 4.27 0.21 16.20
C LYS A 82 5.78 -0.02 16.12
N LEU A 83 6.51 0.89 15.48
CA LEU A 83 7.97 0.87 15.43
C LEU A 83 8.57 1.94 16.35
N SER A 84 9.74 1.65 16.90
CA SER A 84 10.60 2.66 17.51
C SER A 84 11.29 3.49 16.43
N LYS A 85 11.73 4.69 16.81
CA LYS A 85 12.39 5.63 15.89
C LYS A 85 13.76 5.10 15.45
N GLU A 86 14.46 4.40 16.34
CA GLU A 86 15.77 3.79 16.11
C GLU A 86 15.67 2.64 15.10
N THR A 87 14.69 1.75 15.28
CA THR A 87 14.46 0.64 14.35
C THR A 87 14.04 1.17 12.98
N ALA A 88 13.15 2.18 12.94
CA ALA A 88 12.73 2.78 11.69
C ALA A 88 13.87 3.45 10.93
N LEU A 89 14.76 4.17 11.62
CA LEU A 89 15.93 4.82 11.02
C LEU A 89 16.86 3.80 10.34
N ALA A 90 17.09 2.65 10.98
CA ALA A 90 17.96 1.59 10.45
C ALA A 90 17.42 0.94 9.16
N LEU A 91 16.13 1.10 8.85
CA LEU A 91 15.53 0.51 7.64
C LEU A 91 15.92 1.26 6.36
N ASP A 92 16.32 2.52 6.45
CA ASP A 92 16.80 3.34 5.33
C ASP A 92 16.06 3.13 3.99
N PRO A 93 14.75 3.47 3.92
CA PRO A 93 13.93 3.15 2.75
C PRO A 93 14.27 3.99 1.51
N GLU A 94 14.02 3.41 0.33
CA GLU A 94 14.18 4.08 -0.97
C GLU A 94 12.95 4.86 -1.40
N ALA A 95 11.78 4.51 -0.87
CA ALA A 95 10.53 5.25 -1.04
C ALA A 95 9.65 5.15 0.21
N ILE A 96 8.83 6.16 0.44
CA ILE A 96 7.85 6.20 1.54
C ILE A 96 6.45 6.38 0.97
N ILE A 97 5.51 5.57 1.44
CA ILE A 97 4.08 5.72 1.16
C ILE A 97 3.36 6.11 2.45
N LEU A 98 2.69 7.25 2.44
CA LEU A 98 1.85 7.72 3.53
C LEU A 98 0.42 7.25 3.30
N SER A 99 -0.18 6.60 4.30
CA SER A 99 -1.63 6.36 4.32
C SER A 99 -2.40 7.68 4.24
N ASP A 100 -3.63 7.63 3.73
CA ASP A 100 -4.48 8.80 3.67
C ASP A 100 -5.15 9.04 5.03
N SER A 101 -4.53 9.87 5.86
CA SER A 101 -5.13 10.40 7.09
C SER A 101 -4.76 11.86 7.29
N GLU A 102 -5.56 12.59 8.08
CA GLU A 102 -5.38 14.03 8.29
C GLU A 102 -4.08 14.37 9.04
N ASP A 103 -3.62 13.46 9.89
CA ASP A 103 -2.45 13.57 10.76
C ASP A 103 -1.17 12.93 10.18
N ASN A 104 -1.26 12.34 8.99
CA ASN A 104 -0.16 11.64 8.33
C ASN A 104 0.27 12.33 7.01
N ARG A 105 0.48 13.65 7.07
CA ARG A 105 0.73 14.48 5.88
C ARG A 105 2.18 14.47 5.40
N GLU A 106 3.10 14.07 6.26
CA GLU A 106 4.53 14.09 6.00
C GLU A 106 5.23 12.87 6.62
N PRO A 107 6.38 12.46 6.08
CA PRO A 107 7.19 11.40 6.69
C PRO A 107 7.56 11.74 8.13
N ASN A 108 7.73 10.72 8.96
CA ASN A 108 8.32 10.87 10.27
C ASN A 108 9.76 11.43 10.14
N GLU A 109 10.15 12.31 11.07
CA GLU A 109 11.44 13.01 11.06
C GLU A 109 12.66 12.07 11.01
N VAL A 110 12.52 10.83 11.50
CA VAL A 110 13.57 9.80 11.41
C VAL A 110 14.04 9.56 9.98
N PHE A 111 13.16 9.77 9.00
CA PHE A 111 13.49 9.53 7.59
C PHE A 111 14.08 10.75 6.88
N LYS A 112 14.29 11.88 7.56
CA LYS A 112 14.81 13.12 6.95
C LYS A 112 16.06 12.92 6.11
N ASN A 113 16.94 11.99 6.52
CA ASN A 113 18.20 11.70 5.84
C ASN A 113 18.18 10.45 4.93
N SER A 114 17.03 9.77 4.83
CA SER A 114 16.87 8.56 4.00
C SER A 114 16.95 8.88 2.51
N PRO A 115 17.30 7.89 1.66
CA PRO A 115 17.21 8.01 0.21
C PRO A 115 15.82 8.43 -0.26
N ALA A 116 14.75 7.93 0.38
CA ALA A 116 13.38 8.27 0.03
C ALA A 116 13.12 9.79 0.07
N VAL A 117 13.49 10.45 1.17
CA VAL A 117 13.25 11.89 1.34
C VAL A 117 14.20 12.70 0.47
N LYS A 118 15.49 12.35 0.43
CA LYS A 118 16.50 13.06 -0.38
C LYS A 118 16.19 13.04 -1.86
N ASN A 119 15.67 11.93 -2.37
CA ASN A 119 15.33 11.75 -3.78
C ASN A 119 13.88 12.14 -4.10
N GLY A 120 13.13 12.69 -3.14
CA GLY A 120 11.73 13.11 -3.35
C GLY A 120 10.76 11.95 -3.61
N ARG A 121 11.08 10.72 -3.21
CA ARG A 121 10.26 9.51 -3.40
C ARG A 121 9.31 9.30 -2.22
N VAL A 122 8.51 10.33 -1.93
CA VAL A 122 7.46 10.31 -0.91
C VAL A 122 6.10 10.44 -1.59
N TYR A 123 5.24 9.45 -1.39
CA TYR A 123 3.94 9.36 -2.04
C TYR A 123 2.84 9.34 -0.99
N LYS A 124 1.72 10.01 -1.26
CA LYS A 124 0.53 9.92 -0.42
C LYS A 124 -0.52 9.06 -1.12
N GLY A 125 -1.08 8.09 -0.40
CA GLY A 125 -2.25 7.35 -0.86
C GLY A 125 -3.36 8.35 -1.19
N LYS A 126 -3.82 8.38 -2.44
CA LYS A 126 -5.01 9.16 -2.80
C LYS A 126 -6.21 8.25 -2.69
N CYS A 127 -7.04 8.44 -1.66
CA CYS A 127 -8.39 7.90 -1.73
C CYS A 127 -9.17 8.78 -2.73
N ARG A 128 -9.42 8.28 -3.94
CA ARG A 128 -10.35 8.95 -4.85
C ARG A 128 -11.74 8.82 -4.24
N SER A 129 -12.22 9.90 -3.62
CA SER A 129 -13.63 10.08 -3.28
C SER A 129 -14.47 9.86 -4.54
N ALA A 130 -15.32 8.85 -4.52
CA ALA A 130 -16.38 8.69 -5.51
C ALA A 130 -17.58 9.55 -5.09
N VAL A 131 -17.42 10.88 -5.13
CA VAL A 131 -18.55 11.82 -5.09
C VAL A 131 -18.34 12.83 -6.23
N ALA A 132 -18.70 12.40 -7.44
CA ALA A 132 -19.02 13.27 -8.59
C ALA A 132 -19.67 12.41 -9.69
N ALA A 133 -20.90 11.95 -9.44
CA ALA A 133 -21.85 11.56 -10.47
C ALA A 133 -23.19 12.17 -10.07
N GLY A 134 -23.35 13.45 -10.41
CA GLY A 134 -24.49 14.25 -10.00
C GLY A 134 -24.36 15.70 -10.44
N ALA A 135 -24.43 15.93 -11.76
CA ALA A 135 -24.97 17.13 -12.40
C ALA A 135 -25.22 16.80 -13.87
#